data_AF-B0CPH3-F1
#
_entry.id   AF-B0CPH3-F1
#
_cell.length_a   1.000
_cell.length_b   1.000
_cell.length_c   1.000
_cell.angle_alpha   90.00
_cell.angle_beta   90.00
_cell.angle_gamma   90.00
#
_symmetry.space_group_name_H-M   'P 1'
#
loop_
_entity.id
_entity.type
_entity.pdbx_description
1 polymer ?
#
loop_
_entity_poly.entity_id
_entity_poly.type
_entity_poly.pdbx_seq_one_letter_code
_entity_poly.pdbx_strand_id
1 'polypeptide(L)'
;MQQLGQQQSDKCIGKICKVLSPTDFSHVLGLVSNSLSAAESSPNVRAQLVHLATMLLRDHPQSTCLHGYWGRDGDVSRRHSEVHVLDFIAQHCSDRPTALRPLDIGGIWSLLCKFLAPSDVHDAHSSIETFHKIIAITSSIIRLRRDLVTPTLPHLGMVLRRLLLTTRACRPSLGAKQTNLVMDTQPRWINKAQPLGPQEGKALARVLETLNTKTTVRTHSSLIEVQKAESLAKPFSKHAAYVLKAYIEAMNDPLCALPLEMRKGLYPGLFALCSTMNDHSRDAMMVSGLDAGGKATMKSLWKEYERQRYVGKG
;
A
#
# COMPACT_ATOMS: atom_id res chain seq x y z
N MET A 1 -17.09 -31.98 -11.82
CA MET A 1 -17.18 -31.56 -13.24
C MET A 1 -17.14 -30.04 -13.43
N GLN A 2 -17.83 -29.22 -12.64
CA GLN A 2 -17.86 -27.75 -12.81
C GLN A 2 -16.47 -27.06 -12.79
N GLN A 3 -15.57 -27.45 -11.88
CA GLN A 3 -14.22 -26.86 -11.81
C GLN A 3 -13.37 -27.10 -13.07
N LEU A 4 -13.53 -28.25 -13.73
CA LEU A 4 -12.79 -28.57 -14.95
C LEU A 4 -13.25 -27.69 -16.13
N GLY A 5 -14.56 -27.44 -16.21
CA GLY A 5 -15.15 -26.54 -17.20
C GLY A 5 -14.66 -25.10 -17.04
N GLN A 6 -14.65 -24.59 -15.80
CA GLN A 6 -14.16 -23.23 -15.51
C GLN A 6 -12.70 -23.06 -15.92
N GLN A 7 -11.83 -24.03 -15.61
CA GLN A 7 -10.41 -23.97 -16.02
C GLN A 7 -10.22 -23.97 -17.55
N GLN A 8 -11.06 -24.67 -18.30
CA GLN A 8 -11.01 -24.66 -19.77
C GLN A 8 -11.47 -23.31 -20.34
N SER A 9 -12.57 -22.75 -19.81
CA SER A 9 -13.04 -21.41 -20.16
C SER A 9 -11.97 -20.35 -19.86
N ASP A 10 -11.36 -20.40 -18.69
CA ASP A 10 -10.30 -19.46 -18.29
C ASP A 10 -9.09 -19.53 -19.22
N LYS A 11 -8.70 -20.75 -19.65
CA LYS A 11 -7.62 -20.94 -20.63
C LYS A 11 -7.99 -20.38 -22.01
N CYS A 12 -9.24 -20.53 -22.44
CA CYS A 12 -9.71 -20.01 -23.73
C CYS A 12 -9.73 -18.48 -23.73
N ILE A 13 -10.30 -17.87 -22.69
CA ILE A 13 -10.34 -16.41 -22.51
C ILE A 13 -8.92 -15.85 -22.49
N GLY A 14 -8.00 -16.47 -21.73
CA GLY A 14 -6.61 -16.05 -21.69
C GLY A 14 -5.88 -16.15 -23.04
N LYS A 15 -6.26 -17.07 -23.93
CA LYS A 15 -5.74 -17.12 -25.31
C LYS A 15 -6.31 -16.00 -26.16
N ILE A 16 -7.61 -15.75 -26.09
CA ILE A 16 -8.28 -14.68 -26.84
C ILE A 16 -7.71 -13.33 -26.45
N CYS A 17 -7.52 -13.06 -25.16
CA CYS A 17 -6.99 -11.79 -24.66
C CYS A 17 -5.63 -11.43 -25.27
N LYS A 18 -4.78 -12.42 -25.52
CA LYS A 18 -3.45 -12.22 -26.12
C LYS A 18 -3.49 -11.85 -27.59
N VAL A 19 -4.59 -12.14 -28.28
CA VAL A 19 -4.78 -11.89 -29.73
C VAL A 19 -5.59 -10.61 -29.96
N LEU A 20 -6.31 -10.10 -28.97
CA LEU A 20 -7.07 -8.86 -29.08
C LEU A 20 -6.14 -7.69 -29.41
N SER A 21 -6.61 -6.81 -30.31
CA SER A 21 -5.95 -5.53 -30.52
C SER A 21 -6.02 -4.68 -29.23
N PRO A 22 -5.11 -3.73 -29.01
CA PRO A 22 -5.17 -2.82 -27.87
C PRO A 22 -6.52 -2.10 -27.73
N THR A 23 -7.13 -1.73 -28.86
CA THR A 23 -8.43 -1.05 -28.93
C THR A 23 -9.56 -1.98 -28.49
N ASP A 24 -9.60 -3.22 -29.02
CA ASP A 24 -10.63 -4.20 -28.66
C ASP A 24 -10.52 -4.62 -27.20
N PHE A 25 -9.29 -4.84 -26.72
CA PHE A 25 -9.05 -5.16 -25.32
C PHE A 25 -9.54 -4.04 -24.40
N SER A 26 -9.23 -2.78 -24.74
CA SER A 26 -9.69 -1.61 -24.00
C SER A 26 -11.22 -1.50 -24.01
N HIS A 27 -11.87 -1.82 -25.13
CA HIS A 27 -13.32 -1.85 -25.26
C HIS A 27 -13.93 -2.94 -24.37
N VAL A 28 -13.43 -4.17 -24.43
CA VAL A 28 -13.89 -5.29 -23.59
C VAL A 28 -13.71 -4.97 -22.10
N LEU A 29 -12.55 -4.44 -21.72
CA LEU A 29 -12.29 -4.02 -20.34
C LEU A 29 -13.23 -2.88 -19.92
N GLY A 30 -13.53 -1.94 -20.82
CA GLY A 30 -14.52 -0.88 -20.62
C GLY A 30 -15.94 -1.42 -20.42
N LEU A 31 -16.36 -2.44 -21.18
CA LEU A 31 -17.64 -3.11 -21.01
C LEU A 31 -17.74 -3.81 -19.66
N VAL A 32 -16.69 -4.53 -19.25
CA VAL A 32 -16.63 -5.17 -17.93
C VAL A 32 -16.67 -4.12 -16.82
N SER A 33 -15.92 -3.03 -16.95
CA SER A 33 -15.93 -1.90 -16.02
C SER A 33 -17.33 -1.28 -15.90
N ASN A 34 -17.97 -0.94 -17.03
CA ASN A 34 -19.33 -0.38 -17.05
C ASN A 34 -20.35 -1.34 -16.40
N SER A 35 -20.22 -2.64 -16.66
CA SER A 35 -21.10 -3.67 -16.09
C SER A 35 -20.90 -3.87 -14.59
N LEU A 36 -19.66 -3.68 -14.10
CA LEU A 36 -19.34 -3.68 -12.67
C LEU A 36 -19.91 -2.44 -11.96
N SER A 37 -19.85 -1.27 -12.63
CA SER A 37 -20.41 -0.01 -12.13
C SER A 37 -21.94 0.04 -12.15
N ALA A 38 -22.60 -0.78 -12.98
CA ALA A 38 -24.05 -0.88 -12.97
C ALA A 38 -24.56 -1.34 -11.59
N ALA A 39 -25.40 -0.51 -10.96
CA ALA A 39 -25.84 -0.68 -9.57
C ALA A 39 -26.68 -1.95 -9.34
N GLU A 40 -27.28 -2.51 -10.39
CA GLU A 40 -28.31 -3.55 -10.32
C GLU A 40 -27.79 -4.99 -10.54
N SER A 41 -26.48 -5.17 -10.74
CA SER A 41 -25.92 -6.50 -10.98
C SER A 41 -26.04 -7.38 -9.72
N SER A 42 -26.67 -8.55 -9.88
CA SER A 42 -26.71 -9.65 -8.90
C SER A 42 -25.30 -9.95 -8.36
N PRO A 43 -25.15 -10.29 -7.06
CA PRO A 43 -23.83 -10.58 -6.47
C PRO A 43 -23.05 -11.65 -7.24
N ASN A 44 -23.73 -12.66 -7.79
CA ASN A 44 -23.10 -13.70 -8.61
C ASN A 44 -22.54 -13.15 -9.93
N VAL A 45 -23.31 -12.31 -10.63
CA VAL A 45 -22.86 -11.66 -11.88
C VAL A 45 -21.66 -10.76 -11.60
N ARG A 46 -21.69 -10.00 -10.50
CA ARG A 46 -20.57 -9.16 -10.09
C ARG A 46 -19.32 -9.97 -9.80
N ALA A 47 -19.43 -11.10 -9.10
CA ALA A 47 -18.30 -12.00 -8.86
C ALA A 47 -17.73 -12.56 -10.17
N GLN A 48 -18.58 -12.95 -11.13
CA GLN A 48 -18.16 -13.40 -12.46
C GLN A 48 -17.49 -12.28 -13.27
N LEU A 49 -17.99 -11.05 -13.21
CA LEU A 49 -17.38 -9.90 -13.87
C LEU A 49 -16.03 -9.52 -13.24
N VAL A 50 -15.88 -9.63 -11.92
CA VAL A 50 -14.59 -9.48 -11.23
C VAL A 50 -13.62 -10.57 -11.68
N HIS A 51 -14.05 -11.84 -11.71
CA HIS A 51 -13.23 -12.95 -12.24
C HIS A 51 -12.81 -12.72 -13.70
N LEU A 52 -13.74 -12.28 -14.54
CA LEU A 52 -13.45 -11.92 -15.93
C LEU A 52 -12.45 -10.76 -16.02
N ALA A 53 -12.64 -9.68 -15.25
CA ALA A 53 -11.68 -8.57 -15.19
C ALA A 53 -10.29 -9.08 -14.77
N THR A 54 -10.22 -9.92 -13.73
CA THR A 54 -9.00 -10.57 -13.28
C THR A 54 -8.33 -11.37 -14.41
N MET A 55 -9.09 -12.13 -15.20
CA MET A 55 -8.53 -12.87 -16.35
C MET A 55 -8.05 -11.94 -17.47
N LEU A 56 -8.85 -10.94 -17.84
CA LEU A 56 -8.49 -9.94 -18.86
C LEU A 56 -7.18 -9.25 -18.48
N LEU A 57 -7.07 -8.79 -17.24
CA LEU A 57 -5.89 -8.10 -16.72
C LEU A 57 -4.71 -9.08 -16.55
N ARG A 58 -4.95 -10.35 -16.23
CA ARG A 58 -3.89 -11.37 -16.15
C ARG A 58 -3.29 -11.66 -17.51
N ASP A 59 -4.10 -11.79 -18.56
CA ASP A 59 -3.65 -12.24 -19.88
C ASP A 59 -3.75 -11.14 -20.95
N HIS A 60 -3.57 -9.87 -20.55
CA HIS A 60 -3.64 -8.70 -21.41
C HIS A 60 -2.59 -8.70 -22.54
N PRO A 61 -2.87 -8.08 -23.69
CA PRO A 61 -1.89 -7.83 -24.75
C PRO A 61 -0.68 -7.05 -24.19
N GLN A 62 0.53 -7.41 -24.62
CA GLN A 62 1.79 -6.84 -24.08
C GLN A 62 1.94 -5.31 -24.25
N SER A 63 1.10 -4.69 -25.09
CA SER A 63 1.12 -3.25 -25.41
C SER A 63 0.02 -2.43 -24.73
N THR A 64 -0.88 -3.04 -23.95
CA THR A 64 -2.02 -2.34 -23.33
C THR A 64 -1.67 -1.79 -21.95
N CYS A 65 -1.87 -0.48 -21.77
CA CYS A 65 -1.71 0.19 -20.47
C CYS A 65 -2.93 -0.05 -19.59
N LEU A 66 -2.74 -0.54 -18.36
CA LEU A 66 -3.82 -0.77 -17.40
C LEU A 66 -4.46 0.52 -16.84
N HIS A 67 -3.89 1.68 -17.19
CA HIS A 67 -4.20 2.98 -16.59
C HIS A 67 -5.68 3.38 -16.65
N GLY A 68 -6.38 3.04 -17.74
CA GLY A 68 -7.78 3.42 -17.93
C GLY A 68 -8.78 2.76 -16.97
N TYR A 69 -8.44 1.59 -16.42
CA TYR A 69 -9.35 0.84 -15.54
C TYR A 69 -9.31 1.33 -14.09
N TRP A 70 -8.15 1.74 -13.60
CA TRP A 70 -7.96 2.17 -12.21
C TRP A 70 -8.43 3.59 -11.91
N GLY A 71 -8.57 4.42 -12.96
CA GLY A 71 -8.79 5.86 -12.83
C GLY A 71 -10.25 6.30 -12.74
N ARG A 72 -11.23 5.46 -13.09
CA ARG A 72 -12.64 5.87 -13.05
C ARG A 72 -13.12 5.95 -11.60
N ASP A 73 -13.50 7.16 -11.17
CA ASP A 73 -14.11 7.49 -9.87
C ASP A 73 -15.55 6.95 -9.69
N GLY A 74 -15.87 5.84 -10.36
CA GLY A 74 -17.12 5.13 -10.13
C GLY A 74 -17.06 4.47 -8.75
N ASP A 75 -17.63 5.14 -7.76
CA ASP A 75 -17.98 4.68 -6.41
C ASP A 75 -17.65 3.20 -6.16
N VAL A 76 -16.40 2.92 -5.78
CA VAL A 76 -15.86 1.56 -5.51
C VAL A 76 -16.51 0.93 -4.26
N SER A 77 -17.55 1.56 -3.71
CA SER A 77 -18.23 1.32 -2.44
C SER A 77 -18.84 -0.06 -2.16
N ARG A 78 -18.56 -1.11 -2.94
CA ARG A 78 -19.07 -2.46 -2.65
C ARG A 78 -17.97 -3.39 -2.15
N ARG A 79 -17.86 -3.45 -0.82
CA ARG A 79 -16.96 -4.23 0.07
C ARG A 79 -16.32 -5.50 -0.50
N HIS A 80 -17.06 -6.34 -1.24
CA HIS A 80 -16.53 -7.61 -1.73
C HIS A 80 -15.59 -7.47 -2.94
N SER A 81 -15.76 -6.46 -3.80
CA SER A 81 -14.89 -6.30 -4.98
C SER A 81 -13.52 -5.72 -4.64
N GLU A 82 -13.42 -4.98 -3.54
CA GLU A 82 -12.21 -4.26 -3.11
C GLU A 82 -11.03 -5.18 -2.81
N VAL A 83 -11.25 -6.21 -2.00
CA VAL A 83 -10.20 -7.16 -1.63
C VAL A 83 -9.73 -7.97 -2.83
N HIS A 84 -10.64 -8.36 -3.73
CA HIS A 84 -10.27 -9.09 -4.96
C HIS A 84 -9.42 -8.24 -5.91
N VAL A 85 -9.70 -6.93 -5.98
CA VAL A 85 -8.86 -5.99 -6.74
C VAL A 85 -7.45 -5.91 -6.14
N LEU A 86 -7.34 -5.77 -4.82
CA LEU A 86 -6.04 -5.72 -4.14
C LEU A 86 -5.30 -7.06 -4.26
N ASP A 87 -6.00 -8.18 -4.17
CA ASP A 87 -5.43 -9.51 -4.37
C ASP A 87 -4.86 -9.68 -5.78
N PHE A 88 -5.63 -9.28 -6.80
CA PHE A 88 -5.17 -9.29 -8.18
C PHE A 88 -3.89 -8.45 -8.38
N ILE A 89 -3.85 -7.23 -7.83
CA ILE A 89 -2.67 -6.36 -7.95
C ILE A 89 -1.49 -6.93 -7.18
N ALA A 90 -1.72 -7.48 -5.98
CA ALA A 90 -0.68 -8.14 -5.20
C ALA A 90 -0.04 -9.27 -6.01
N GLN A 91 -0.87 -10.16 -6.59
CA GLN A 91 -0.42 -11.25 -7.44
C GLN A 91 0.32 -10.75 -8.68
N HIS A 92 -0.18 -9.69 -9.32
CA HIS A 92 0.47 -9.10 -10.49
C HIS A 92 1.86 -8.54 -10.15
N CYS A 93 1.99 -7.85 -9.00
CA CYS A 93 3.25 -7.30 -8.54
C CYS A 93 4.26 -8.37 -8.10
N SER A 94 3.79 -9.49 -7.52
CA SER A 94 4.66 -10.58 -7.06
C SER A 94 5.10 -11.52 -8.19
N ASP A 95 4.17 -11.93 -9.05
CA ASP A 95 4.39 -13.02 -10.01
C ASP A 95 4.94 -12.51 -11.33
N ARG A 96 4.54 -11.30 -11.72
CA ARG A 96 4.92 -10.70 -13.01
C ARG A 96 5.53 -9.32 -12.83
N PRO A 97 6.54 -9.15 -11.95
CA PRO A 97 7.15 -7.86 -11.70
C PRO A 97 7.74 -7.23 -12.97
N THR A 98 8.19 -8.03 -13.94
CA THR A 98 8.74 -7.56 -15.23
C THR A 98 7.68 -6.99 -16.18
N ALA A 99 6.41 -7.31 -15.98
CA ALA A 99 5.30 -6.78 -16.77
C ALA A 99 4.97 -5.33 -16.37
N LEU A 100 5.23 -4.95 -15.11
CA LEU A 100 4.97 -3.59 -14.63
C LEU A 100 5.72 -2.54 -15.47
N ARG A 101 5.02 -1.47 -15.84
CA ARG A 101 5.57 -0.31 -16.53
C ARG A 101 5.53 0.93 -15.62
N PRO A 102 6.32 1.97 -15.92
CA PRO A 102 6.26 3.23 -15.16
C PRO A 102 4.85 3.81 -15.02
N LEU A 103 4.02 3.69 -16.06
CA LEU A 103 2.63 4.16 -16.07
C LEU A 103 1.72 3.38 -15.10
N ASP A 104 2.00 2.10 -14.87
CA ASP A 104 1.18 1.26 -13.97
C ASP A 104 1.39 1.66 -12.51
N ILE A 105 2.62 2.00 -12.14
CA ILE A 105 2.99 2.33 -10.75
C ILE A 105 2.24 3.57 -10.25
N GLY A 106 2.04 4.59 -11.09
CA GLY A 106 1.23 5.75 -10.73
C GLY A 106 -0.22 5.37 -10.42
N GLY A 107 -0.81 4.48 -11.24
CA GLY A 107 -2.16 3.95 -11.03
C GLY A 107 -2.27 3.13 -9.75
N ILE A 108 -1.29 2.27 -9.48
CA ILE A 108 -1.25 1.46 -8.26
C ILE A 108 -1.14 2.36 -7.03
N TRP A 109 -0.25 3.36 -7.02
CA TRP A 109 -0.14 4.29 -5.89
C TRP A 109 -1.41 5.10 -5.67
N SER A 110 -2.05 5.58 -6.73
CA SER A 110 -3.33 6.28 -6.64
C SER A 110 -4.39 5.39 -6.00
N LEU A 111 -4.49 4.13 -6.44
CA LEU A 111 -5.43 3.16 -5.88
C LEU A 111 -5.14 2.87 -4.40
N LEU A 112 -3.89 2.58 -4.02
CA LEU A 112 -3.54 2.37 -2.61
C LEU A 112 -3.85 3.61 -1.76
N CYS A 113 -3.61 4.80 -2.29
CA CYS A 113 -4.00 6.04 -1.63
C CYS A 113 -5.53 6.14 -1.47
N LYS A 114 -6.33 5.74 -2.45
CA LYS A 114 -7.81 5.69 -2.33
C LYS A 114 -8.24 4.72 -1.24
N PHE A 115 -7.65 3.52 -1.19
CA PHE A 115 -7.91 2.56 -0.11
C PHE A 115 -7.49 3.06 1.27
N LEU A 116 -6.50 3.95 1.33
CA LEU A 116 -6.00 4.54 2.57
C LEU A 116 -6.58 5.95 2.82
N ALA A 117 -7.55 6.40 2.01
CA ALA A 117 -8.14 7.72 2.15
C ALA A 117 -9.08 7.77 3.36
N PRO A 118 -9.16 8.90 4.06
CA PRO A 118 -10.17 9.12 5.10
C PRO A 118 -11.60 8.90 4.57
N SER A 119 -12.49 8.39 5.42
CA SER A 119 -13.90 8.20 5.10
C SER A 119 -14.77 8.50 6.31
N ASP A 120 -15.96 9.02 6.06
CA ASP A 120 -17.05 9.25 7.02
C ASP A 120 -17.92 8.01 7.24
N VAL A 121 -17.73 6.96 6.42
CA VAL A 121 -18.47 5.70 6.49
C VAL A 121 -17.49 4.57 6.73
N HIS A 122 -17.78 3.75 7.74
CA HIS A 122 -16.94 2.61 8.10
C HIS A 122 -17.67 1.28 7.99
N ASP A 123 -16.91 0.25 7.70
CA ASP A 123 -17.40 -1.11 7.70
C ASP A 123 -17.64 -1.63 9.12
N ALA A 124 -18.50 -2.64 9.26
CA ALA A 124 -18.84 -3.20 10.57
C ALA A 124 -17.65 -3.85 11.27
N HIS A 125 -16.67 -4.33 10.49
CA HIS A 125 -15.47 -5.01 10.95
C HIS A 125 -14.26 -4.46 10.20
N SER A 126 -13.11 -4.45 10.86
CA SER A 126 -11.87 -4.07 10.20
C SER A 126 -11.41 -5.16 9.25
N SER A 127 -11.05 -4.80 8.02
CA SER A 127 -10.48 -5.74 7.05
C SER A 127 -8.97 -5.86 7.22
N ILE A 128 -8.53 -6.82 8.05
CA ILE A 128 -7.10 -7.16 8.20
C ILE A 128 -6.51 -7.64 6.87
N GLU A 129 -7.30 -8.31 6.04
CA GLU A 129 -6.91 -8.74 4.72
C GLU A 129 -6.56 -7.55 3.81
N THR A 130 -7.41 -6.52 3.77
CA THR A 130 -7.15 -5.29 3.00
C THR A 130 -5.79 -4.69 3.37
N PHE A 131 -5.50 -4.57 4.66
CA PHE A 131 -4.21 -4.07 5.14
C PHE A 131 -3.04 -4.93 4.62
N HIS A 132 -3.09 -6.26 4.80
CA HIS A 132 -2.00 -7.15 4.37
C HIS A 132 -1.83 -7.17 2.84
N LYS A 133 -2.89 -7.01 2.05
CA LYS A 133 -2.76 -6.88 0.59
C LYS A 133 -2.07 -5.57 0.20
N ILE A 134 -2.41 -4.44 0.83
CA ILE A 134 -1.73 -3.15 0.60
C ILE A 134 -0.23 -3.26 0.95
N ILE A 135 0.08 -3.91 2.08
CA ILE A 135 1.45 -4.22 2.51
C ILE A 135 2.17 -5.09 1.46
N ALA A 136 1.54 -6.17 1.00
CA ALA A 136 2.12 -7.09 0.01
C ALA A 136 2.41 -6.40 -1.32
N ILE A 137 1.49 -5.56 -1.83
CA ILE A 137 1.69 -4.76 -3.04
C ILE A 137 2.88 -3.82 -2.86
N THR A 138 2.88 -3.04 -1.77
CA THR A 138 3.94 -2.05 -1.49
C THR A 138 5.31 -2.72 -1.38
N SER A 139 5.41 -3.81 -0.61
CA SER A 139 6.65 -4.59 -0.46
C SER A 139 7.13 -5.20 -1.78
N SER A 140 6.21 -5.78 -2.57
CA SER A 140 6.56 -6.41 -3.85
C SER A 140 7.12 -5.39 -4.82
N ILE A 141 6.51 -4.22 -4.93
CA ILE A 141 6.96 -3.14 -5.80
C ILE A 141 8.34 -2.61 -5.35
N ILE A 142 8.53 -2.34 -4.06
CA ILE A 142 9.84 -1.90 -3.52
C ILE A 142 10.93 -2.93 -3.82
N ARG A 143 10.64 -4.22 -3.56
CA ARG A 143 11.66 -5.28 -3.65
C ARG A 143 11.99 -5.65 -5.09
N LEU A 144 10.96 -5.80 -5.93
CA LEU A 144 11.09 -6.41 -7.25
C LEU A 144 11.26 -5.38 -8.36
N ARG A 145 10.76 -4.15 -8.18
CA ARG A 145 10.77 -3.07 -9.19
C ARG A 145 11.19 -1.72 -8.63
N ARG A 146 12.30 -1.71 -7.88
CA ARG A 146 12.94 -0.50 -7.33
C ARG A 146 13.13 0.62 -8.37
N ASP A 147 13.46 0.24 -9.60
CA ASP A 147 13.64 1.12 -10.75
C ASP A 147 12.40 2.00 -11.00
N LEU A 148 11.20 1.44 -10.86
CA LEU A 148 9.95 2.17 -11.06
C LEU A 148 9.52 2.98 -9.84
N VAL A 149 9.99 2.62 -8.65
CA VAL A 149 9.69 3.32 -7.40
C VAL A 149 10.49 4.61 -7.28
N THR A 150 11.74 4.60 -7.74
CA THR A 150 12.66 5.74 -7.63
C THR A 150 12.09 7.07 -8.19
N PRO A 151 11.43 7.12 -9.35
CA PRO A 151 10.78 8.36 -9.82
C PRO A 151 9.48 8.70 -9.09
N THR A 152 8.93 7.79 -8.28
CA THR A 152 7.62 7.95 -7.61
C THR A 152 7.72 7.93 -6.08
N LEU A 153 8.90 8.21 -5.52
CA LEU A 153 9.14 8.22 -4.06
C LEU A 153 8.19 9.11 -3.25
N PRO A 154 7.74 10.29 -3.72
CA PRO A 154 6.73 11.07 -3.01
C PRO A 154 5.42 10.29 -2.78
N HIS A 155 4.99 9.50 -3.77
CA HIS A 155 3.78 8.69 -3.68
C HIS A 155 3.97 7.53 -2.69
N LEU A 156 5.12 6.85 -2.74
CA LEU A 156 5.47 5.84 -1.74
C LEU A 156 5.47 6.44 -0.32
N GLY A 157 6.07 7.62 -0.15
CA GLY A 157 6.07 8.34 1.12
C GLY A 157 4.65 8.62 1.63
N MET A 158 3.74 9.02 0.75
CA MET A 158 2.32 9.23 1.09
C MET A 158 1.62 7.93 1.52
N VAL A 159 1.82 6.83 0.78
CA VAL A 159 1.25 5.51 1.11
C VAL A 159 1.75 5.04 2.47
N LEU A 160 3.06 5.08 2.72
CA LEU A 160 3.67 4.70 4.00
C LEU A 160 3.19 5.59 5.15
N ARG A 161 3.07 6.91 4.91
CA ARG A 161 2.51 7.86 5.88
C ARG A 161 1.08 7.46 6.28
N ARG A 162 0.22 7.17 5.31
CA ARG A 162 -1.18 6.79 5.58
C ARG A 162 -1.28 5.43 6.27
N LEU A 163 -0.51 4.43 5.83
CA LEU A 163 -0.42 3.12 6.52
C LEU A 163 -0.03 3.28 7.99
N LEU A 164 0.88 4.21 8.29
CA LEU A 164 1.27 4.45 9.67
C LEU A 164 0.10 5.04 10.48
N LEU A 165 -0.61 6.02 9.92
CA LEU A 165 -1.78 6.63 10.58
C LEU A 165 -2.94 5.64 10.80
N THR A 166 -3.03 4.56 10.01
CA THR A 166 -4.01 3.48 10.22
C THR A 166 -3.75 2.63 11.46
N THR A 167 -2.55 2.69 12.04
CA THR A 167 -2.23 1.93 13.26
C THR A 167 -2.79 2.57 14.54
N ARG A 168 -3.31 3.79 14.43
CA ARG A 168 -3.95 4.50 15.54
C ARG A 168 -5.28 3.85 15.92
N ALA A 169 -5.55 3.75 17.21
CA ALA A 169 -6.85 3.38 17.75
C ALA A 169 -7.50 4.59 18.42
N CYS A 170 -8.83 4.61 18.50
CA CYS A 170 -9.54 5.54 19.37
C CYS A 170 -9.14 5.28 20.84
N ARG A 171 -8.95 6.33 21.64
CA ARG A 171 -8.79 6.15 23.08
C ARG A 171 -10.03 5.49 23.70
N PRO A 172 -9.86 4.68 24.76
CA PRO A 172 -10.97 4.22 25.58
C PRO A 172 -11.77 5.42 26.13
N SER A 173 -13.08 5.26 26.28
CA SER A 173 -13.97 6.25 26.91
C SER A 173 -14.17 7.56 26.17
N LEU A 174 -13.85 7.63 24.86
CA LEU A 174 -14.25 8.79 24.04
C LEU A 174 -15.77 8.84 23.84
N GLY A 175 -16.33 10.05 23.87
CA GLY A 175 -17.72 10.27 23.48
C GLY A 175 -17.92 10.10 21.97
N ALA A 176 -19.15 9.81 21.55
CA ALA A 176 -19.47 9.50 20.15
C ALA A 176 -18.95 10.55 19.14
N LYS A 177 -19.04 11.85 19.47
CA LYS A 177 -18.54 12.94 18.61
C LYS A 177 -17.01 12.89 18.42
N GLN A 178 -16.26 12.66 19.50
CA GLN A 178 -14.80 12.56 19.45
C GLN A 178 -14.36 11.29 18.73
N THR A 179 -15.07 10.18 18.96
CA THR A 179 -14.85 8.94 18.21
C THR A 179 -15.04 9.16 16.72
N ASN A 180 -16.13 9.84 16.31
CA ASN A 180 -16.37 10.12 14.90
C ASN A 180 -15.26 11.02 14.32
N LEU A 181 -14.84 12.08 15.03
CA LEU A 181 -13.73 12.92 14.58
C LEU A 181 -12.44 12.14 14.29
N VAL A 182 -12.13 11.11 15.10
CA VAL A 182 -10.98 10.23 14.84
C VAL A 182 -11.26 9.31 13.66
N MET A 183 -12.43 8.69 13.63
CA MET A 183 -12.82 7.72 12.60
C MET A 183 -12.91 8.36 11.21
N ASP A 184 -13.38 9.61 11.10
CA ASP A 184 -13.43 10.37 9.85
C ASP A 184 -12.03 10.56 9.21
N THR A 185 -10.95 10.35 9.98
CA THR A 185 -9.56 10.36 9.48
C THR A 185 -9.01 8.98 9.09
N GLN A 186 -9.77 7.92 9.38
CA GLN A 186 -9.41 6.54 9.09
C GLN A 186 -10.02 6.09 7.76
N PRO A 187 -9.41 5.08 7.10
CA PRO A 187 -10.04 4.42 5.98
C PRO A 187 -11.34 3.72 6.35
N ARG A 188 -12.24 3.65 5.37
CA ARG A 188 -13.53 2.95 5.49
C ARG A 188 -13.43 1.53 6.04
N TRP A 189 -12.42 0.77 5.60
CA TRP A 189 -12.24 -0.62 5.99
C TRP A 189 -11.70 -0.81 7.43
N ILE A 190 -11.50 0.27 8.19
CA ILE A 190 -11.14 0.24 9.62
C ILE A 190 -12.35 0.56 10.47
N ASN A 191 -12.58 -0.26 11.50
CA ASN A 191 -13.61 -0.07 12.50
C ASN A 191 -13.01 0.23 13.88
N LYS A 192 -13.62 1.17 14.61
CA LYS A 192 -13.20 1.58 15.97
C LYS A 192 -13.12 0.44 16.98
N ALA A 193 -13.96 -0.58 16.87
CA ALA A 193 -14.05 -1.68 17.82
C ALA A 193 -12.99 -2.76 17.56
N GLN A 194 -12.37 -2.75 16.37
CA GLN A 194 -11.38 -3.73 15.94
C GLN A 194 -10.17 -3.01 15.32
N PRO A 195 -9.45 -2.18 16.10
CA PRO A 195 -8.25 -1.53 15.58
C PRO A 195 -7.19 -2.57 15.17
N LEU A 196 -6.23 -2.15 14.34
CA LEU A 196 -5.12 -3.03 13.92
C LEU A 196 -4.30 -3.50 15.12
N GLY A 197 -3.75 -4.71 15.00
CA GLY A 197 -3.00 -5.37 16.06
C GLY A 197 -1.48 -5.31 15.90
N PRO A 198 -0.73 -5.85 16.86
CA PRO A 198 0.73 -5.84 16.83
C PRO A 198 1.33 -6.60 15.64
N GLN A 199 0.61 -7.57 15.04
CA GLN A 199 1.08 -8.28 13.85
C GLN A 199 1.07 -7.38 12.61
N GLU A 200 0.06 -6.52 12.48
CA GLU A 200 -0.02 -5.51 11.43
C GLU A 200 1.09 -4.47 11.60
N GLY A 201 1.39 -4.08 12.85
CA GLY A 201 2.55 -3.26 13.17
C GLY A 201 3.87 -3.89 12.70
N LYS A 202 4.08 -5.18 12.97
CA LYS A 202 5.26 -5.92 12.48
C LYS A 202 5.31 -6.03 10.96
N ALA A 203 4.15 -6.23 10.31
CA ALA A 203 4.07 -6.29 8.86
C ALA A 203 4.47 -4.96 8.23
N LEU A 204 3.97 -3.83 8.75
CA LEU A 204 4.38 -2.49 8.33
C LEU A 204 5.87 -2.23 8.61
N ALA A 205 6.38 -2.64 9.78
CA ALA A 205 7.79 -2.50 10.11
C ALA A 205 8.70 -3.16 9.06
N ARG A 206 8.37 -4.37 8.62
CA ARG A 206 9.12 -5.08 7.57
C ARG A 206 9.14 -4.33 6.24
N VAL A 207 8.04 -3.66 5.87
CA VAL A 207 8.01 -2.81 4.66
C VAL A 207 9.00 -1.67 4.79
N LEU A 208 9.02 -1.00 5.93
CA LEU A 208 9.95 0.10 6.20
C LEU A 208 11.40 -0.38 6.19
N GLU A 209 11.69 -1.56 6.76
CA GLU A 209 13.02 -2.19 6.70
C GLU A 209 13.44 -2.55 5.26
N THR A 210 12.47 -2.91 4.41
CA THR A 210 12.73 -3.25 3.00
C THR A 210 13.32 -2.06 2.22
N LEU A 211 13.08 -0.81 2.64
CA LEU A 211 13.71 0.38 2.04
C LEU A 211 15.25 0.34 2.13
N ASN A 212 15.79 -0.30 3.17
CA ASN A 212 17.22 -0.43 3.40
C ASN A 212 17.82 -1.66 2.74
N THR A 213 16.99 -2.60 2.31
CA THR A 213 17.45 -3.84 1.67
C THR A 213 17.99 -3.52 0.29
N LYS A 214 19.19 -4.03 -0.02
CA LYS A 214 19.77 -3.93 -1.36
C LYS A 214 19.09 -4.96 -2.27
N THR A 215 18.55 -4.50 -3.38
CA THR A 215 17.90 -5.35 -4.38
C THR A 215 18.58 -5.22 -5.74
N THR A 216 18.50 -6.25 -6.56
CA THR A 216 18.87 -6.19 -7.98
C THR A 216 17.59 -6.19 -8.80
N VAL A 217 17.45 -5.25 -9.74
CA VAL A 217 16.26 -5.20 -10.59
C VAL A 217 16.49 -6.15 -11.75
N ARG A 218 15.61 -7.12 -11.95
CA ARG A 218 15.71 -8.05 -13.07
C ARG A 218 14.98 -7.48 -14.28
N THR A 219 15.60 -6.56 -15.02
CA THR A 219 15.08 -6.11 -16.32
C THR A 219 15.52 -7.04 -17.43
N HIS A 220 14.63 -7.33 -18.40
CA HIS A 220 14.95 -8.07 -19.64
C HIS A 220 15.83 -7.27 -20.62
N SER A 221 16.84 -6.56 -20.13
CA SER A 221 17.87 -5.93 -20.96
C SER A 221 18.89 -7.01 -21.32
N SER A 222 19.08 -7.24 -22.61
CA SER A 222 19.93 -8.27 -23.21
C SER A 222 21.43 -7.95 -23.19
N LEU A 223 21.85 -6.95 -22.41
CA LEU A 223 23.25 -6.58 -22.28
C LEU A 223 23.72 -6.90 -20.87
N ILE A 224 24.85 -7.62 -20.81
CA ILE A 224 25.53 -8.17 -19.63
C ILE A 224 26.14 -7.00 -18.83
N GLU A 225 25.31 -6.08 -18.37
CA GLU A 225 25.72 -5.08 -17.39
C GLU A 225 25.29 -5.62 -16.02
N VAL A 226 26.27 -6.00 -15.22
CA VAL A 226 26.04 -6.53 -13.86
C VAL A 226 25.37 -5.44 -13.05
N GLN A 227 24.04 -5.53 -12.88
CA GLN A 227 23.31 -4.53 -12.11
C GLN A 227 23.72 -4.60 -10.65
N LYS A 228 24.30 -3.50 -10.16
CA LYS A 228 24.68 -3.33 -8.77
C LYS A 228 23.44 -3.41 -7.88
N ALA A 229 23.53 -4.17 -6.79
CA ALA A 229 22.49 -4.19 -5.78
C ALA A 229 22.48 -2.85 -5.02
N GLU A 230 21.33 -2.16 -5.03
CA GLU A 230 21.16 -0.87 -4.34
C GLU A 230 19.88 -0.89 -3.50
N SER A 231 19.81 -0.04 -2.48
CA SER A 231 18.62 0.13 -1.64
C SER A 231 17.92 1.45 -1.96
N LEU A 232 16.67 1.60 -1.49
CA LEU A 232 15.94 2.86 -1.59
C LEU A 232 16.32 3.85 -0.48
N ALA A 233 17.13 3.47 0.50
CA ALA A 233 17.48 4.31 1.64
C ALA A 233 17.97 5.71 1.21
N LYS A 234 19.02 5.77 0.39
CA LYS A 234 19.60 7.05 -0.05
C LYS A 234 18.57 7.93 -0.80
N PRO A 235 17.90 7.47 -1.86
CA PRO A 235 16.94 8.32 -2.57
C PRO A 235 15.68 8.63 -1.74
N PHE A 236 15.28 7.75 -0.81
CA PHE A 236 14.13 7.98 0.07
C PHE A 236 14.45 8.87 1.30
N SER A 237 15.71 9.20 1.55
CA SER A 237 16.15 9.97 2.75
C SER A 237 15.39 11.27 2.99
N LYS A 238 15.05 12.02 1.92
CA LYS A 238 14.25 13.27 2.00
C LYS A 238 12.78 13.02 2.33
N HIS A 239 12.27 11.82 2.09
CA HIS A 239 10.87 11.45 2.31
C HIS A 239 10.65 10.75 3.65
N ALA A 240 11.69 10.13 4.22
CA ALA A 240 11.65 9.42 5.50
C ALA A 240 11.13 10.31 6.66
N ALA A 241 11.49 11.60 6.67
CA ALA A 241 11.04 12.56 7.67
C ALA A 241 9.50 12.68 7.72
N TYR A 242 8.82 12.68 6.57
CA TYR A 242 7.35 12.78 6.52
C TYR A 242 6.65 11.52 7.04
N VAL A 243 7.26 10.34 6.84
CA VAL A 243 6.73 9.08 7.37
C VAL A 243 6.92 9.03 8.89
N LEU A 244 8.12 9.39 9.39
CA LEU A 244 8.38 9.51 10.83
C LEU A 244 7.47 10.56 11.50
N LYS A 245 7.23 11.68 10.83
CA LYS A 245 6.31 12.71 11.30
C LYS A 245 4.91 12.14 11.53
N ALA A 246 4.39 11.26 10.66
CA ALA A 246 3.09 10.63 10.89
C ALA A 246 3.05 9.73 12.14
N TYR A 247 4.15 9.04 12.47
CA TYR A 247 4.25 8.32 13.74
C TYR A 247 4.20 9.27 14.93
N ILE A 248 4.91 10.39 14.83
CA ILE A 248 4.94 11.39 15.89
C ILE A 248 3.55 12.05 16.05
N GLU A 249 2.89 12.40 14.95
CA GLU A 249 1.50 12.89 14.94
C GLU A 249 0.57 11.86 15.61
N ALA A 250 0.69 10.58 15.26
CA ALA A 250 -0.09 9.50 15.87
C ALA A 250 0.12 9.34 17.38
N MET A 251 1.34 9.60 17.86
CA MET A 251 1.70 9.52 19.28
C MET A 251 1.22 10.72 20.10
N ASN A 252 1.07 11.88 19.46
CA ASN A 252 0.74 13.16 20.12
C ASN A 252 -0.73 13.56 19.94
N ASP A 253 -1.50 12.82 19.14
CA ASP A 253 -2.93 13.04 19.02
C ASP A 253 -3.65 12.70 20.35
N PRO A 254 -4.35 13.68 20.97
CA PRO A 254 -4.98 13.48 22.27
C PRO A 254 -6.19 12.55 22.23
N LEU A 255 -6.79 12.31 21.06
CA LEU A 255 -7.95 11.43 20.89
C LEU A 255 -7.53 10.03 20.42
N CYS A 256 -6.34 9.89 19.86
CA CYS A 256 -5.80 8.58 19.48
C CYS A 256 -4.96 7.96 20.59
N ALA A 257 -4.85 6.64 20.53
CA ALA A 257 -3.88 5.85 21.27
C ALA A 257 -3.15 4.92 20.29
N LEU A 258 -1.85 4.73 20.55
CA LEU A 258 -1.05 3.70 19.91
C LEU A 258 -0.61 2.69 20.99
N PRO A 259 -1.28 1.52 21.10
CA PRO A 259 -0.99 0.54 22.14
C PRO A 259 0.50 0.18 22.21
N LEU A 260 1.01 -0.11 23.40
CA LEU A 260 2.44 -0.41 23.60
C LEU A 260 2.94 -1.56 22.71
N GLU A 261 2.14 -2.62 22.57
CA GLU A 261 2.50 -3.77 21.73
C GLU A 261 2.53 -3.44 20.23
N MET A 262 1.65 -2.54 19.77
CA MET A 262 1.71 -1.99 18.41
C MET A 262 3.00 -1.19 18.20
N ARG A 263 3.36 -0.33 19.16
CA ARG A 263 4.62 0.45 19.11
C ARG A 263 5.85 -0.44 19.02
N LYS A 264 5.91 -1.47 19.88
CA LYS A 264 6.98 -2.49 19.83
C LYS A 264 7.05 -3.18 18.48
N GLY A 265 5.90 -3.51 17.89
CA GLY A 265 5.82 -4.09 16.55
C GLY A 265 6.37 -3.18 15.45
N LEU A 266 6.20 -1.85 15.58
CA LEU A 266 6.64 -0.85 14.62
C LEU A 266 8.12 -0.47 14.75
N TYR A 267 8.72 -0.60 15.94
CA TYR A 267 10.07 -0.10 16.23
C TYR A 267 11.16 -0.52 15.23
N PRO A 268 11.28 -1.78 14.78
CA PRO A 268 12.30 -2.15 13.80
C PRO A 268 12.23 -1.29 12.52
N GLY A 269 11.02 -1.06 12.01
CA GLY A 269 10.79 -0.21 10.83
C GLY A 269 11.03 1.27 11.10
N LEU A 270 10.65 1.77 12.28
CA LEU A 270 10.92 3.16 12.67
C LEU A 270 12.43 3.43 12.79
N PHE A 271 13.20 2.48 13.30
CA PHE A 271 14.66 2.58 13.36
C PHE A 271 15.31 2.52 11.97
N ALA A 272 14.78 1.69 11.07
CA ALA A 272 15.17 1.69 9.67
C ALA A 272 14.93 3.05 9.00
N LEU A 273 13.84 3.76 9.34
CA LEU A 273 13.60 5.12 8.88
C LEU A 273 14.56 6.13 9.52
N CYS A 274 14.86 6.01 10.82
CA CYS A 274 15.85 6.86 11.49
C CYS A 274 17.24 6.73 10.84
N SER A 275 17.66 5.51 10.45
CA SER A 275 18.92 5.31 9.73
C SER A 275 18.91 5.84 8.30
N THR A 276 17.72 5.99 7.71
CA THR A 276 17.52 6.46 6.34
C THR A 276 17.48 7.99 6.25
N MET A 277 16.94 8.63 7.28
CA MET A 277 16.80 10.08 7.34
C MET A 277 18.18 10.74 7.50
N ASN A 278 18.43 11.80 6.74
CA ASN A 278 19.66 12.60 6.88
C ASN A 278 19.53 13.64 8.01
N ASP A 279 20.67 14.10 8.53
CA ASP A 279 20.72 15.05 9.65
C ASP A 279 19.98 16.35 9.36
N HIS A 280 20.12 16.86 8.12
CA HIS A 280 19.41 18.07 7.70
C HIS A 280 17.88 17.94 7.79
N SER A 281 17.31 16.81 7.35
CA SER A 281 15.87 16.56 7.40
C SER A 281 15.38 16.35 8.83
N ARG A 282 16.20 15.70 9.67
CA ARG A 282 15.95 15.57 11.11
C ARG A 282 15.88 16.94 11.77
N ASP A 283 16.88 17.78 11.53
CA ASP A 283 17.01 19.09 12.16
C ASP A 283 15.89 20.04 11.68
N ALA A 284 15.59 20.05 10.38
CA ALA A 284 14.45 20.77 9.83
C ALA A 284 13.12 20.34 10.51
N MET A 285 12.91 19.03 10.67
CA MET A 285 11.74 18.51 11.38
C MET A 285 11.70 18.94 12.85
N MET A 286 12.84 18.98 13.54
CA MET A 286 12.94 19.43 14.94
C MET A 286 12.74 20.93 15.12
N VAL A 287 13.10 21.74 14.12
CA VAL A 287 12.95 23.21 14.17
C VAL A 287 11.50 23.61 13.90
N SER A 288 10.95 23.22 12.76
CA SER A 288 9.66 23.74 12.25
C SER A 288 8.58 22.67 12.05
N GLY A 289 8.95 21.39 12.06
CA GLY A 289 8.04 20.30 11.73
C GLY A 289 7.20 19.78 12.90
N LEU A 290 7.59 20.05 14.14
CA LEU A 290 7.02 19.43 15.34
C LEU A 290 6.72 20.46 16.44
N ASP A 291 5.65 20.23 17.19
CA ASP A 291 5.33 20.94 18.43
C ASP A 291 6.17 20.41 19.61
N ALA A 292 5.95 20.94 20.82
CA ALA A 292 6.73 20.53 21.99
C ALA A 292 6.63 19.02 22.31
N GLY A 293 5.42 18.46 22.23
CA GLY A 293 5.17 17.03 22.43
C GLY A 293 5.82 16.17 21.34
N GLY A 294 5.69 16.60 20.09
CA GLY A 294 6.32 15.97 18.94
C GLY A 294 7.85 15.95 19.04
N LYS A 295 8.47 17.07 19.45
CA LYS A 295 9.92 17.14 19.70
C LYS A 295 10.36 16.17 20.79
N ALA A 296 9.60 16.05 21.88
CA ALA A 296 9.90 15.09 22.95
C ALA A 296 9.80 13.64 22.45
N THR A 297 8.74 13.32 21.69
CA THR A 297 8.55 12.00 21.07
C THR A 297 9.68 11.65 20.12
N MET A 298 10.07 12.58 19.25
CA MET A 298 11.17 12.40 18.30
C MET A 298 12.50 12.17 19.02
N LYS A 299 12.82 12.97 20.04
CA LYS A 299 14.03 12.78 20.86
C LYS A 299 14.04 11.41 21.54
N SER A 300 12.91 10.96 22.08
CA SER A 300 12.81 9.65 22.71
C SER A 300 13.01 8.52 21.70
N LEU A 301 12.40 8.61 20.52
CA LEU A 301 12.57 7.62 19.45
C LEU A 301 14.02 7.57 18.97
N TRP A 302 14.64 8.74 18.78
CA TRP A 302 16.01 8.86 18.31
C TRP A 302 17.02 8.30 19.32
N LYS A 303 16.85 8.62 20.60
CA LYS A 303 17.67 8.07 21.69
C LYS A 303 17.62 6.54 21.73
N GLU A 304 16.43 5.97 21.56
CA GLU A 304 16.25 4.52 21.54
C GLU A 304 16.88 3.88 20.30
N TYR A 305 16.74 4.51 19.13
CA TYR A 305 17.44 4.09 17.91
C TYR A 305 18.97 4.08 18.10
N GLU A 306 19.55 5.15 18.64
CA GLU A 306 20.98 5.23 18.90
C GLU A 306 21.42 4.13 19.86
N ARG A 307 20.67 3.92 20.96
CA ARG A 307 20.92 2.84 21.91
C ARG A 307 21.01 1.48 21.21
N GLN A 308 20.08 1.15 20.31
CA GLN A 308 20.10 -0.13 19.60
C GLN A 308 21.23 -0.23 18.56
N ARG A 309 21.56 0.88 17.89
CA ARG A 309 22.64 0.94 16.90
C ARG A 309 24.02 0.63 17.49
N TYR A 310 24.24 0.98 18.77
CA TYR A 310 25.53 0.77 19.44
C TYR A 310 25.67 -0.59 20.14
N VAL A 311 24.57 -1.33 20.39
CA VAL A 311 24.62 -2.65 21.05
C VAL A 311 25.17 -3.76 20.13
N GLY A 312 25.08 -3.61 18.80
CA GLY A 312 25.52 -4.63 17.83
C GLY A 312 26.95 -4.45 17.27
N LYS A 313 27.80 -3.63 17.90
CA LYS A 313 29.17 -3.33 17.42
C LYS A 313 30.27 -3.61 18.46
N GLY A 314 29.95 -4.36 19.52
CA GLY A 314 30.90 -4.85 20.52
C GLY A 314 31.34 -6.27 20.23
#